data_AF-A0A1V4XFX5-F1
#
_entry.id   AF-A0A1V4XFX5-F1
#
_cell.length_a   1.000
_cell.length_b   1.000
_cell.length_c   1.000
_cell.angle_alpha   90.00
_cell.angle_beta   90.00
_cell.angle_gamma   90.00
#
_symmetry.space_group_name_H-M   'P 1'
#
loop_
_entity.id
_entity.type
_entity.pdbx_description
1 polymer ?
#
loop_
_entity_poly.entity_id
_entity_poly.type
_entity_poly.pdbx_seq_one_letter_code
_entity_poly.pdbx_strand_id
1 'polypeptide(L)'
;MRPNTIKSPDEILQEEFLQERAAVLGRAGDSVSQALEKLHRIEHRIETRLRRLGELGNPSGENTSRHQVIREINGEISHFNRAREHALLRYYYLIVTREAMGMRRHQWVEKHYAVPPRKRHLQDF
;
A
#
# COMPACT_ATOMS: atom_id res chain seq x y z
N MET A 1 28.90 25.60 33.90
CA MET A 1 28.96 25.72 32.43
C MET A 1 29.37 24.38 31.85
N ARG A 2 28.53 23.73 31.04
CA ARG A 2 28.97 22.55 30.28
C ARG A 2 29.84 23.05 29.12
N PRO A 3 31.02 22.48 28.85
CA PRO A 3 31.83 22.90 27.72
C PRO A 3 31.05 22.63 26.42
N ASN A 4 30.92 23.66 25.59
CA ASN A 4 30.36 23.55 24.25
C ASN A 4 31.46 22.92 23.37
N THR A 5 31.50 21.59 23.31
CA THR A 5 32.45 20.88 22.47
C THR A 5 32.02 21.02 21.01
N ILE A 6 32.78 21.80 20.25
CA ILE A 6 32.63 21.91 18.80
C ILE A 6 32.87 20.51 18.21
N LYS A 7 31.86 19.97 17.51
CA LYS A 7 31.98 18.68 16.82
C LYS A 7 33.09 18.75 15.79
N SER A 8 33.89 17.69 15.70
CA SER A 8 34.88 17.53 14.65
C SER A 8 34.20 17.38 13.28
N PRO A 9 34.90 17.68 12.17
CA PRO A 9 34.37 17.46 10.82
C PRO A 9 33.91 16.02 10.58
N ASP A 10 34.61 15.03 11.14
CA ASP A 10 34.26 13.62 11.00
C ASP A 10 32.95 13.29 11.73
N GLU A 11 32.72 13.85 12.91
CA GLU A 11 31.46 13.68 13.65
C GLU A 11 30.27 14.31 12.92
N ILE A 12 30.48 15.48 12.30
CA ILE A 12 29.47 16.15 11.47
C ILE A 12 29.12 15.27 10.27
N LEU A 13 30.12 14.77 9.55
CA LEU A 13 29.92 13.92 8.38
C LEU A 13 29.20 12.62 8.73
N GLN A 14 29.55 11.99 9.86
CA GLN A 14 28.87 10.79 10.34
C GLN A 14 27.39 11.06 10.67
N GLU A 15 27.10 12.18 11.31
CA GLU A 15 25.73 12.56 11.64
C GLU A 15 24.89 12.84 10.38
N GLU A 16 25.42 13.60 9.43
CA GLU A 16 24.76 13.87 8.14
C GLU A 16 24.48 12.57 7.38
N PHE A 17 25.45 11.65 7.36
CA PHE A 17 25.27 10.35 6.73
C PHE A 17 24.16 9.52 7.40
N LEU A 18 24.09 9.52 8.73
CA LEU A 18 23.02 8.83 9.46
C LEU A 18 21.65 9.48 9.20
N GLN A 19 21.59 10.81 9.15
CA GLN A 19 20.36 11.55 8.84
C GLN A 19 19.83 11.21 7.44
N GLU A 20 20.69 11.20 6.42
CA GLU A 20 20.24 10.86 5.06
C GLU A 20 19.77 9.41 4.97
N ARG A 21 20.48 8.46 5.63
CA ARG A 21 20.03 7.07 5.69
C ARG A 21 18.66 6.92 6.34
N ALA A 22 18.42 7.64 7.43
CA ALA A 22 17.11 7.66 8.10
C ALA A 22 16.04 8.26 7.18
N ALA A 23 16.34 9.33 6.47
CA ALA A 23 15.42 9.97 5.53
C ALA A 23 15.06 9.06 4.35
N VAL A 24 16.04 8.37 3.75
CA VAL A 24 15.81 7.40 2.67
C VAL A 24 14.89 6.27 3.14
N LEU A 25 15.16 5.70 4.32
CA LEU A 25 14.32 4.65 4.91
C LEU A 25 12.89 5.13 5.19
N GLY A 26 12.75 6.35 5.74
CA GLY A 26 11.44 6.98 5.98
C GLY A 26 10.63 7.12 4.69
N ARG A 27 11.24 7.69 3.64
CA ARG A 27 10.59 7.85 2.32
C ARG A 27 10.16 6.51 1.72
N ALA A 28 10.98 5.47 1.87
CA ALA A 28 10.64 4.13 1.39
C ALA A 28 9.41 3.58 2.15
N GLY A 29 9.38 3.71 3.48
CA GLY A 29 8.24 3.33 4.31
C GLY A 29 6.96 4.08 3.94
N ASP A 30 7.03 5.41 3.86
CA ASP A 30 5.92 6.27 3.47
C ASP A 30 5.33 5.89 2.11
N SER A 31 6.20 5.53 1.16
CA SER A 31 5.76 5.11 -0.17
C SER A 31 4.93 3.82 -0.12
N VAL A 32 5.26 2.88 0.75
CA VAL A 32 4.43 1.66 0.95
C VAL A 32 3.13 2.01 1.66
N SER A 33 3.18 2.81 2.73
CA SER A 33 1.99 3.28 3.47
C SER A 33 0.96 3.92 2.54
N GLN A 34 1.40 4.86 1.69
CA GLN A 34 0.52 5.53 0.73
C GLN A 34 -0.10 4.56 -0.29
N ALA A 35 0.67 3.56 -0.74
CA ALA A 35 0.16 2.54 -1.66
C ALA A 35 -0.90 1.65 -0.99
N LEU A 36 -0.70 1.29 0.29
CA LEU A 36 -1.67 0.52 1.07
C LEU A 36 -2.94 1.33 1.38
N GLU A 37 -2.82 2.62 1.72
CA GLU A 37 -3.98 3.50 1.88
C GLU A 37 -4.82 3.59 0.60
N LYS A 38 -4.15 3.68 -0.56
CA LYS A 38 -4.85 3.66 -1.86
C LYS A 38 -5.62 2.34 -2.05
N LEU A 39 -5.02 1.20 -1.69
CA LEU A 39 -5.71 -0.09 -1.75
C LEU A 39 -6.95 -0.12 -0.86
N HIS A 40 -6.85 0.35 0.38
CA HIS A 40 -8.00 0.41 1.31
C HIS A 40 -9.13 1.30 0.77
N ARG A 41 -8.81 2.45 0.16
CA ARG A 41 -9.83 3.30 -0.48
C ARG A 41 -10.53 2.61 -1.65
N ILE A 42 -9.80 1.84 -2.46
CA ILE A 42 -10.40 1.08 -3.57
C ILE A 42 -11.25 -0.07 -3.02
N GLU A 43 -10.76 -0.78 -2.00
CA GLU A 43 -11.48 -1.87 -1.33
C GLU A 43 -12.82 -1.40 -0.76
N HIS A 44 -12.84 -0.27 -0.06
CA HIS A 44 -14.08 0.32 0.46
C HIS A 44 -15.09 0.67 -0.65
N ARG A 45 -14.59 1.10 -1.82
CA ARG A 45 -15.42 1.38 -3.02
C ARG A 45 -15.96 0.10 -3.65
N ILE A 46 -15.22 -1.01 -3.60
CA ILE A 46 -15.69 -2.33 -4.02
C ILE A 46 -16.78 -2.82 -3.07
N GLU A 47 -16.55 -2.78 -1.76
CA GLU A 47 -17.50 -3.22 -0.72
C GLU A 47 -18.82 -2.45 -0.80
N THR A 48 -18.76 -1.13 -0.99
CA THR A 48 -19.96 -0.30 -1.13
C THR A 48 -20.78 -0.69 -2.36
N ARG A 49 -20.13 -1.01 -3.48
CA ARG A 49 -20.84 -1.49 -4.68
C ARG A 49 -21.37 -2.91 -4.53
N LEU A 50 -20.65 -3.79 -3.83
CA LEU A 50 -21.13 -5.14 -3.50
C LEU A 50 -22.40 -5.09 -2.65
N ARG A 51 -22.47 -4.18 -1.66
CA ARG A 51 -23.70 -3.96 -0.87
C ARG A 51 -24.87 -3.54 -1.77
N ARG A 52 -24.66 -2.56 -2.65
CA ARG A 52 -25.66 -2.13 -3.64
C ARG A 52 -26.11 -3.28 -4.55
N LEU A 53 -25.19 -4.14 -4.99
CA LEU A 53 -25.52 -5.33 -5.79
C LEU A 53 -26.39 -6.33 -5.02
N GLY A 54 -26.18 -6.47 -3.71
CA GLY A 54 -27.02 -7.30 -2.83
C GLY A 54 -28.44 -6.75 -2.68
N GLU A 55 -28.59 -5.43 -2.58
CA GLU A 55 -29.90 -4.75 -2.51
C GLU A 55 -30.73 -4.90 -3.80
N LEU A 56 -30.05 -5.02 -4.95
CA LEU A 56 -30.67 -5.29 -6.25
C LEU A 56 -31.20 -6.73 -6.40
N GLY A 57 -31.03 -7.59 -5.39
CA GLY A 57 -31.49 -8.98 -5.39
C GLY A 57 -33.01 -9.20 -5.32
N ASN A 58 -33.84 -8.14 -5.39
CA ASN A 58 -35.29 -8.31 -5.51
C ASN A 58 -35.68 -8.57 -6.98
N PRO A 59 -36.40 -9.66 -7.31
CA PRO A 59 -36.46 -10.24 -8.66
C PRO A 59 -37.25 -9.43 -9.71
N SER A 60 -37.74 -8.24 -9.36
CA SER A 60 -38.71 -7.49 -10.17
C SER A 60 -38.09 -6.39 -11.04
N GLY A 61 -36.77 -6.19 -11.00
CA GLY A 61 -36.08 -5.08 -11.67
C GLY A 61 -34.93 -5.50 -12.59
N GLU A 62 -35.18 -5.41 -13.90
CA GLU A 62 -34.24 -5.34 -15.05
C GLU A 62 -32.80 -5.89 -14.86
N ASN A 63 -32.55 -7.10 -15.39
CA ASN A 63 -31.23 -7.74 -15.51
C ASN A 63 -30.11 -6.81 -16.02
N THR A 64 -30.44 -5.84 -16.87
CA THR A 64 -29.50 -4.84 -17.40
C THR A 64 -28.79 -4.02 -16.31
N SER A 65 -29.52 -3.63 -15.25
CA SER A 65 -28.97 -2.84 -14.14
C SER A 65 -27.97 -3.63 -13.31
N ARG A 66 -28.27 -4.92 -13.07
CA ARG A 66 -27.39 -5.84 -12.34
C ARG A 66 -26.08 -6.08 -13.08
N HIS A 67 -26.12 -6.37 -14.37
CA HIS A 67 -24.92 -6.54 -15.20
C HIS A 67 -24.06 -5.29 -15.24
N GLN A 68 -24.67 -4.10 -15.28
CA GLN A 68 -23.92 -2.85 -15.22
C GLN A 68 -23.14 -2.72 -13.90
N VAL A 69 -23.79 -2.99 -12.76
CA VAL A 69 -23.12 -2.93 -11.45
C VAL A 69 -22.00 -3.96 -11.34
N ILE A 70 -22.17 -5.19 -11.87
CA ILE A 70 -21.11 -6.20 -11.90
C ILE A 70 -19.91 -5.72 -12.74
N ARG A 71 -20.15 -5.12 -13.91
CA ARG A 71 -19.07 -4.53 -14.73
C ARG A 71 -18.32 -3.43 -13.99
N GLU A 72 -19.02 -2.55 -13.28
CA GLU A 72 -18.40 -1.51 -12.47
C GLU A 72 -17.52 -2.10 -11.36
N ILE A 73 -18.02 -3.11 -10.63
CA ILE A 73 -17.25 -3.82 -9.60
C ILE A 73 -16.00 -4.48 -10.20
N ASN A 74 -16.12 -5.15 -11.34
CA ASN A 74 -14.98 -5.76 -12.03
C ASN A 74 -13.95 -4.72 -12.49
N GLY A 75 -14.39 -3.53 -12.91
CA GLY A 75 -13.52 -2.38 -13.17
C GLY A 75 -12.73 -1.95 -11.93
N GLU A 76 -13.39 -1.90 -10.77
CA GLU A 76 -12.74 -1.59 -9.49
C GLU A 76 -11.78 -2.67 -9.03
N ILE A 77 -12.12 -3.95 -9.22
CA ILE A 77 -11.23 -5.07 -8.92
C ILE A 77 -9.98 -5.01 -9.82
N SER A 78 -10.14 -4.68 -11.09
CA SER A 78 -9.01 -4.45 -12.00
C SER A 78 -8.14 -3.28 -11.53
N HIS A 79 -8.73 -2.19 -11.08
CA HIS A 79 -8.00 -1.05 -10.52
C HIS A 79 -7.27 -1.42 -9.22
N PHE A 80 -7.92 -2.16 -8.32
CA PHE A 80 -7.33 -2.70 -7.10
C PHE A 80 -6.11 -3.56 -7.43
N ASN A 81 -6.24 -4.49 -8.36
CA ASN A 81 -5.15 -5.39 -8.75
C ASN A 81 -3.96 -4.62 -9.35
N ARG A 82 -4.19 -3.56 -10.14
CA ARG A 82 -3.09 -2.69 -10.61
C ARG A 82 -2.42 -1.93 -9.47
N ALA A 83 -3.20 -1.38 -8.54
CA ALA A 83 -2.67 -0.70 -7.36
C ALA A 83 -1.88 -1.66 -6.46
N ARG A 84 -2.29 -2.93 -6.42
CA ARG A 84 -1.62 -4.00 -5.66
C ARG A 84 -0.22 -4.27 -6.20
N GLU A 85 -0.06 -4.39 -7.52
CA GLU A 85 1.26 -4.56 -8.13
C GLU A 85 2.19 -3.37 -7.82
N HIS A 86 1.65 -2.15 -7.79
CA HIS A 86 2.41 -0.99 -7.35
C HIS A 86 2.82 -1.06 -5.87
N ALA A 87 1.90 -1.48 -4.98
CA ALA A 87 2.22 -1.67 -3.57
C ALA A 87 3.31 -2.74 -3.34
N LEU A 88 3.25 -3.85 -4.08
CA LEU A 88 4.30 -4.88 -4.06
C LEU A 88 5.66 -4.33 -4.50
N LEU A 89 5.70 -3.51 -5.54
CA LEU A 89 6.93 -2.86 -5.98
C LEU A 89 7.51 -1.94 -4.89
N ARG A 90 6.67 -1.13 -4.25
CA ARG A 90 7.11 -0.25 -3.15
C ARG A 90 7.59 -1.06 -1.95
N TYR A 91 6.89 -2.14 -1.60
CA TYR A 91 7.30 -3.06 -0.55
C TYR A 91 8.68 -3.65 -0.84
N TYR A 92 8.92 -4.11 -2.08
CA TYR A 92 10.22 -4.62 -2.49
C TYR A 92 11.33 -3.55 -2.33
N TYR A 93 11.09 -2.30 -2.73
CA TYR A 93 12.07 -1.23 -2.54
C TYR A 93 12.36 -0.95 -1.06
N LEU A 94 11.37 -1.03 -0.18
CA LEU A 94 11.60 -0.92 1.26
C LEU A 94 12.51 -2.05 1.78
N ILE A 95 12.29 -3.29 1.34
CA ILE A 95 13.13 -4.43 1.70
C ILE A 95 14.57 -4.22 1.23
N VAL A 96 14.78 -3.92 -0.06
CA VAL A 96 16.12 -3.69 -0.63
C VAL A 96 16.84 -2.54 0.09
N THR A 97 16.12 -1.45 0.38
CA THR A 97 16.68 -0.30 1.10
C THR A 97 17.13 -0.71 2.49
N ARG A 98 16.32 -1.48 3.22
CA ARG A 98 16.68 -2.00 4.55
C ARG A 98 17.88 -2.93 4.50
N GLU A 99 17.96 -3.82 3.53
CA GLU A 99 19.07 -4.76 3.35
C GLU A 99 20.38 -4.04 3.04
N ALA A 100 20.35 -3.02 2.17
CA ALA A 100 21.50 -2.16 1.90
C ALA A 100 22.01 -1.44 3.16
N MET A 101 21.12 -1.18 4.12
CA MET A 101 21.46 -0.62 5.44
C MET A 101 21.87 -1.67 6.48
N GLY A 102 21.93 -2.96 6.12
CA GLY A 102 22.28 -4.07 7.00
C GLY A 102 21.13 -4.68 7.80
N MET A 103 19.88 -4.24 7.57
CA MET A 103 18.70 -4.65 8.33
C MET A 103 17.99 -5.86 7.69
N ARG A 104 18.47 -7.08 7.96
CA ARG A 104 18.03 -8.32 7.29
C ARG A 104 16.85 -9.07 7.94
N ARG A 105 16.35 -8.61 9.09
CA ARG A 105 15.16 -9.21 9.72
C ARG A 105 13.92 -8.43 9.27
N HIS A 106 12.96 -9.14 8.66
CA HIS A 106 11.80 -8.52 7.99
C HIS A 106 10.44 -8.80 8.66
N GLN A 107 10.39 -9.61 9.73
CA GLN A 107 9.13 -9.98 10.41
C GLN A 107 8.24 -8.78 10.76
N TRP A 108 8.84 -7.68 11.24
CA TRP A 108 8.08 -6.48 11.59
C TRP A 108 7.55 -5.75 10.34
N VAL A 109 8.28 -5.79 9.23
CA VAL A 109 7.87 -5.20 7.95
C VAL A 109 6.69 -5.97 7.37
N GLU A 110 6.74 -7.30 7.39
CA GLU A 110 5.65 -8.17 6.93
C GLU A 110 4.36 -7.90 7.72
N LYS A 111 4.46 -7.69 9.04
CA LYS A 111 3.31 -7.39 9.88
C LYS A 111 2.67 -6.04 9.60
N HIS A 112 3.45 -4.99 9.34
CA HIS A 112 2.95 -3.61 9.22
C HIS A 112 2.62 -3.21 7.79
N TYR A 113 3.25 -3.86 6.80
CA TYR A 113 3.11 -3.53 5.40
C TYR A 113 2.56 -4.69 4.57
N ALA A 114 1.74 -5.55 5.19
CA ALA A 114 1.12 -6.68 4.53
C ALA A 114 0.28 -6.21 3.33
N VAL A 115 0.69 -6.59 2.12
CA VAL A 115 -0.07 -6.29 0.90
C VAL A 115 -1.21 -7.32 0.76
N PRO A 116 -2.48 -6.90 0.63
CA PRO A 116 -3.61 -7.81 0.52
C PRO A 116 -3.52 -8.70 -0.74
N PRO A 117 -4.19 -9.87 -0.75
CA PRO A 117 -4.19 -10.77 -1.89
C PRO A 117 -4.90 -10.17 -3.11
N ARG A 118 -4.58 -10.69 -4.30
CA ARG A 118 -5.23 -10.32 -5.56
C ARG A 118 -6.71 -10.72 -5.53
N LYS A 119 -7.60 -9.83 -5.98
CA LYS A 119 -9.04 -10.09 -6.04
C LYS A 119 -9.44 -10.69 -7.39
N ARG A 120 -10.39 -11.62 -7.37
CA ARG A 120 -10.98 -12.25 -8.58
C ARG A 120 -12.15 -11.43 -9.08
N HIS A 121 -12.35 -11.39 -10.39
CA HIS A 121 -13.57 -10.81 -10.97
C HIS A 121 -14.80 -11.62 -10.56
N LEU A 122 -15.92 -10.94 -10.41
CA LEU A 122 -17.23 -11.53 -10.28
C LEU A 122 -17.64 -12.16 -11.62
N GLN A 123 -18.30 -13.31 -11.55
CA GLN A 123 -18.95 -13.95 -12.69
C GLN A 123 -20.36 -13.36 -12.86
N ASP A 124 -20.76 -13.09 -14.11
CA ASP A 124 -22.16 -12.86 -14.44
C ASP A 124 -22.89 -14.21 -14.33
N PHE A 125 -23.95 -14.28 -13.53
CA PHE A 125 -24.90 -15.41 -13.46
C PHE A 125 -26.23 -14.95 -14.04
#